data_AF-A0A4Q3IDL7-F1
#
_entry.id   AF-A0A4Q3IDL7-F1
#
_cell.length_a   1.000
_cell.length_b   1.000
_cell.length_c   1.000
_cell.angle_alpha   90.00
_cell.angle_beta   90.00
_cell.angle_gamma   90.00
#
_symmetry.space_group_name_H-M   'P 1'
#
loop_
_entity.id
_entity.type
_entity.pdbx_description
1 polymer ?
#
loop_
_entity_poly.entity_id
_entity_poly.type
_entity_poly.pdbx_seq_one_letter_code
_entity_poly.pdbx_strand_id
1 'polypeptide(L)'
;LESVATFRLGTVLIGFGGGLFAVGMLTAVMELAAGSGAENGIALGAWGAVQATAMGLAVGTGGAVRDLVSNLSANGHLGPLFADQSVAYGIVYQIEIVLLFATLIVIGPLVRYARNEERHGGFGLAEMPV
;
A
#
# COMPACT_ATOMS: atom_id res chain seq x y z
N LEU A 1 24.03 0.70 -19.97
CA LEU A 1 23.59 2.08 -19.63
C LEU A 1 22.08 2.27 -19.73
N GLU A 2 21.37 1.51 -20.58
CA GLU A 2 19.91 1.64 -20.75
C GLU A 2 19.07 1.30 -19.50
N SER A 3 19.58 0.49 -18.57
CA SER A 3 18.84 0.07 -17.37
C SER A 3 18.72 1.14 -16.26
N VAL A 4 19.65 2.09 -16.18
CA VAL A 4 19.66 3.10 -15.10
C VAL A 4 18.53 4.11 -15.25
N ALA A 5 18.21 4.51 -16.48
CA ALA A 5 17.12 5.45 -16.74
C ALA A 5 15.75 4.84 -16.39
N THR A 6 15.52 3.59 -16.79
CA THR A 6 14.28 2.85 -16.47
C THR A 6 14.12 2.66 -14.96
N PHE A 7 15.19 2.29 -14.25
CA PHE A 7 15.17 2.18 -12.79
C PHE A 7 14.84 3.53 -12.12
N ARG A 8 15.50 4.61 -12.54
CA ARG A 8 15.24 5.96 -12.02
C ARG A 8 13.79 6.38 -12.25
N LEU A 9 13.27 6.17 -13.45
CA LEU A 9 11.89 6.48 -13.80
C LEU A 9 10.90 5.68 -12.93
N GLY A 10 11.15 4.38 -12.76
CA GLY A 10 10.35 3.53 -11.87
C GLY A 10 10.34 4.04 -10.43
N THR A 11 11.52 4.33 -9.86
CA THR A 11 11.64 4.87 -8.50
C THR A 11 10.93 6.22 -8.34
N VAL A 12 11.02 7.10 -9.34
CA VAL A 12 10.29 8.38 -9.35
C VAL A 12 8.78 8.15 -9.38
N LEU A 13 8.28 7.25 -10.23
CA LEU A 13 6.86 6.94 -10.32
C LEU A 13 6.31 6.31 -9.03
N ILE A 14 7.07 5.40 -8.41
CA ILE A 14 6.71 4.79 -7.12
C ILE A 14 6.66 5.86 -6.03
N GLY A 15 7.68 6.72 -5.93
CA GLY A 15 7.73 7.80 -4.95
C GLY A 15 6.61 8.83 -5.16
N PHE A 16 6.34 9.19 -6.42
CA PHE A 16 5.28 10.12 -6.78
C PHE A 16 3.89 9.57 -6.44
N GLY A 17 3.60 8.32 -6.82
CA GLY A 17 2.35 7.64 -6.47
C GLY A 17 2.17 7.48 -4.97
N GLY A 18 3.22 7.07 -4.26
CA GLY A 18 3.21 6.97 -2.79
C GLY A 18 2.99 8.31 -2.10
N GLY A 19 3.58 9.39 -2.61
CA GLY A 19 3.38 10.75 -2.11
C GLY A 19 1.95 11.25 -2.29
N LEU A 20 1.38 11.09 -3.50
CA LEU A 20 -0.02 11.45 -3.76
C LEU A 20 -0.99 10.66 -2.86
N PHE A 21 -0.73 9.37 -2.65
CA PHE A 21 -1.51 8.53 -1.76
C PHE A 21 -1.42 9.00 -0.30
N ALA A 22 -0.22 9.32 0.18
CA ALA A 22 -0.03 9.79 1.55
C ALA A 22 -0.78 11.11 1.82
N VAL A 23 -0.69 12.07 0.88
CA VAL A 23 -1.42 13.34 1.00
C VAL A 23 -2.93 13.11 0.96
N GLY A 24 -3.43 12.34 -0.01
CA GLY A 24 -4.86 12.05 -0.12
C GLY A 24 -5.42 11.32 1.10
N MET A 25 -4.65 10.38 1.67
CA MET A 25 -5.05 9.65 2.88
C MET A 25 -5.12 10.58 4.10
N LEU A 26 -4.16 11.49 4.27
CA LEU A 26 -4.19 12.48 5.35
C LEU A 26 -5.40 13.42 5.22
N THR A 27 -5.68 13.90 4.01
CA THR A 27 -6.88 14.71 3.74
C THR A 27 -8.15 13.96 4.12
N ALA A 28 -8.31 12.71 3.68
CA ALA A 28 -9.47 11.88 4.00
C ALA A 28 -9.60 11.62 5.52
N VAL A 29 -8.49 11.39 6.23
CA VAL A 29 -8.49 11.23 7.69
C VAL A 29 -8.95 12.50 8.39
N MET A 30 -8.51 13.67 7.93
CA MET A 30 -8.91 14.96 8.50
C MET A 30 -10.39 15.26 8.23
N GLU A 31 -10.92 14.93 7.05
CA GLU A 31 -12.35 15.05 6.74
C GLU A 31 -13.19 14.11 7.61
N LEU A 32 -12.75 12.86 7.80
CA LEU A 32 -13.42 11.91 8.69
C LEU A 32 -13.42 12.38 10.16
N ALA A 33 -12.32 12.93 10.63
CA ALA A 33 -12.22 13.50 11.98
C ALA A 33 -13.18 14.68 12.17
N ALA A 34 -13.26 15.57 11.17
CA ALA A 34 -14.19 16.70 11.17
C ALA A 34 -15.66 16.25 11.19
N GLY A 35 -16.03 15.20 10.44
CA GLY A 35 -17.39 14.66 10.41
C GLY A 35 -17.81 13.87 11.65
N SER A 36 -16.86 13.32 12.41
CA SER A 36 -17.11 12.50 13.61
C SER A 36 -16.96 13.27 14.93
N GLY A 37 -16.50 14.52 14.88
CA GLY A 37 -16.20 15.33 16.07
C GLY A 37 -14.95 14.88 16.82
N ALA A 38 -14.12 14.02 16.22
CA ALA A 38 -12.87 13.56 16.80
C ALA A 38 -11.77 14.62 16.69
N GLU A 39 -10.89 14.69 17.69
CA GLU A 39 -9.74 15.59 17.64
C GLU A 39 -8.76 15.17 16.53
N ASN A 40 -8.36 16.13 15.69
CA ASN A 40 -7.42 15.90 14.58
C ASN A 40 -6.12 15.19 15.03
N GLY A 41 -5.65 15.46 16.25
CA GLY A 41 -4.46 14.81 16.82
C GLY A 41 -4.65 13.32 17.08
N ILE A 42 -5.83 12.88 17.54
CA ILE A 42 -6.14 11.47 17.77
C ILE A 42 -6.26 10.72 16.44
N ALA A 43 -6.89 11.35 15.45
CA ALA A 43 -7.01 10.79 14.10
C ALA A 43 -5.63 10.60 13.42
N LEU A 44 -4.75 11.59 13.52
CA LEU A 44 -3.37 11.50 13.03
C LEU A 44 -2.55 10.46 13.80
N GLY A 45 -2.75 10.34 15.11
CA GLY A 45 -2.12 9.31 15.94
C GLY A 45 -2.53 7.89 15.52
N ALA A 46 -3.82 7.66 15.29
CA ALA A 46 -4.34 6.39 14.80
C ALA A 46 -3.82 6.05 13.39
N TRP A 47 -3.80 7.03 12.49
CA TRP A 47 -3.23 6.89 11.15
C TRP A 47 -1.76 6.44 11.20
N GLY A 48 -0.93 7.13 12.00
CA GLY A 48 0.48 6.79 12.16
C GLY A 48 0.71 5.42 12.79
N ALA A 49 -0.09 5.04 13.79
CA ALA A 49 0.01 3.73 14.46
C ALA A 49 -0.27 2.56 13.50
N VAL A 50 -1.32 2.69 12.68
CA VAL A 50 -1.66 1.69 11.65
C VAL A 50 -0.56 1.61 10.60
N GLN A 51 -0.05 2.75 10.12
CA GLN A 51 1.03 2.79 9.14
C GLN A 51 2.30 2.10 9.67
N ALA A 52 2.71 2.42 10.91
CA ALA A 52 3.89 1.82 11.54
C ALA A 52 3.75 0.29 11.69
N THR A 53 2.56 -0.17 12.07
CA THR A 53 2.25 -1.60 12.19
C THR A 53 2.28 -2.30 10.83
N ALA A 54 1.63 -1.71 9.83
CA ALA A 54 1.61 -2.25 8.47
C ALA A 54 3.01 -2.31 7.86
N MET A 55 3.82 -1.26 8.02
CA MET A 55 5.22 -1.23 7.58
C MET A 55 6.05 -2.30 8.31
N GLY A 56 5.92 -2.40 9.63
CA GLY A 56 6.64 -3.40 10.42
C GLY A 56 6.30 -4.83 9.99
N LEU A 57 5.01 -5.13 9.81
CA LEU A 57 4.56 -6.42 9.31
C LEU A 57 5.06 -6.71 7.90
N ALA A 58 5.01 -5.73 6.99
CA ALA A 58 5.47 -5.88 5.62
C ALA A 58 6.99 -6.16 5.57
N VAL A 59 7.79 -5.41 6.33
CA VAL A 59 9.25 -5.61 6.42
C VAL A 59 9.57 -6.97 7.04
N GLY A 60 8.89 -7.33 8.14
CA GLY A 60 9.10 -8.59 8.83
C GLY A 60 8.75 -9.81 7.98
N THR A 61 7.58 -9.81 7.35
CA THR A 61 7.15 -10.91 6.47
C THR A 61 7.95 -10.97 5.17
N GLY A 62 8.26 -9.83 4.55
CA GLY A 62 9.11 -9.78 3.35
C GLY A 62 10.51 -10.33 3.61
N GLY A 63 11.11 -9.97 4.76
CA GLY A 63 12.39 -10.53 5.21
C GLY A 63 12.31 -12.04 5.42
N ALA A 64 11.32 -12.52 6.17
CA ALA A 64 11.14 -13.95 6.42
C ALA A 64 10.95 -14.77 5.13
N VAL A 65 10.16 -14.27 4.17
CA VAL A 65 9.97 -14.93 2.87
C VAL A 65 11.29 -14.98 2.09
N ARG A 66 12.02 -13.87 2.04
CA ARG A 66 13.34 -13.81 1.38
C ARG A 66 14.31 -14.82 1.99
N ASP A 67 14.35 -14.91 3.32
CA ASP A 67 15.26 -15.80 4.03
C ASP A 67 14.87 -17.27 3.82
N LEU A 68 13.59 -17.61 3.80
CA LEU A 68 13.11 -18.96 3.49
C LEU A 68 13.50 -19.38 2.07
N VAL A 69 13.24 -18.54 1.07
CA VAL A 69 13.60 -18.82 -0.34
C VAL A 69 15.12 -18.95 -0.49
N SER A 70 15.88 -18.09 0.17
CA SER A 70 17.35 -18.13 0.14
C SER A 70 17.89 -19.42 0.78
N ASN A 71 17.34 -19.84 1.92
CA ASN A 71 17.70 -21.10 2.58
C ASN A 71 17.31 -22.33 1.75
N LEU A 72 16.15 -22.32 1.09
CA LEU A 72 15.72 -23.42 0.21
C LEU A 72 16.63 -23.56 -1.02
N SER A 73 17.07 -22.44 -1.59
CA SER A 73 18.05 -22.40 -2.69
C SER A 73 19.43 -22.91 -2.22
N ALA A 74 19.93 -22.44 -1.08
CA ALA A 74 21.24 -22.84 -0.54
C ALA A 74 21.32 -24.34 -0.18
N ASN A 75 20.21 -24.94 0.26
CA ASN A 75 20.16 -26.35 0.64
C ASN A 75 19.96 -27.31 -0.56
N GLY A 76 19.95 -26.83 -1.80
CA GLY A 76 19.93 -27.67 -3.01
C GLY A 76 18.64 -28.47 -3.26
N HIS A 77 17.61 -28.31 -2.43
CA HIS A 77 16.34 -29.05 -2.52
C HIS A 77 15.51 -28.73 -3.77
N LEU A 78 15.81 -27.63 -4.47
CA LEU A 78 15.10 -27.21 -5.68
C LEU A 78 15.74 -27.77 -6.98
N GLY A 79 16.89 -28.44 -6.89
CA GLY A 79 17.59 -29.03 -8.04
C GLY A 79 18.56 -28.08 -8.76
N PRO A 80 19.39 -28.59 -9.70
CA PRO A 80 20.52 -27.85 -10.30
C PRO A 80 20.14 -26.58 -11.07
N LEU A 81 18.89 -26.47 -11.52
CA LEU A 81 18.34 -25.31 -12.23
C LEU A 81 18.10 -24.10 -11.31
N PHE A 82 18.07 -24.29 -9.99
CA PHE A 82 17.87 -23.25 -8.97
C PHE A 82 19.14 -22.91 -8.17
N ALA A 83 20.31 -23.40 -8.63
CA ALA A 83 21.60 -23.15 -8.01
C ALA A 83 22.11 -21.71 -8.25
N ASP A 84 21.51 -20.99 -9.20
CA ASP A 84 21.85 -19.60 -9.51
C ASP A 84 21.03 -18.65 -8.62
N GLN A 85 21.73 -17.78 -7.87
CA GLN A 85 21.14 -16.82 -6.94
C GLN A 85 20.13 -15.87 -7.63
N SER A 86 20.22 -15.68 -8.95
CA SER A 86 19.26 -14.86 -9.70
C SER A 86 17.83 -15.43 -9.71
N VAL A 87 17.66 -16.76 -9.59
CA VAL A 87 16.33 -17.41 -9.60
C VAL A 87 15.61 -17.18 -8.28
N ALA A 88 16.33 -17.15 -7.15
CA ALA A 88 15.78 -16.82 -5.84
C ALA A 88 15.21 -15.39 -5.79
N TYR A 89 15.88 -14.43 -6.42
CA TYR A 89 15.38 -13.05 -6.54
C TYR A 89 14.14 -12.95 -7.43
N GLY A 90 14.04 -13.78 -8.48
CA GLY A 90 12.87 -13.81 -9.37
C GLY A 90 11.57 -14.18 -8.66
N ILE A 91 11.62 -15.11 -7.69
CA ILE A 91 10.45 -15.52 -6.89
C ILE A 91 9.96 -14.38 -6.01
N VAL A 92 10.86 -13.68 -5.32
CA VAL A 92 10.51 -12.52 -4.48
C VAL A 92 9.86 -11.43 -5.32
N TYR A 93 10.43 -11.14 -6.49
CA TYR A 93 9.87 -10.15 -7.43
C TYR A 93 8.45 -10.51 -7.89
N GLN A 94 8.18 -11.78 -8.19
CA GLN A 94 6.83 -12.23 -8.55
C GLN A 94 5.84 -12.05 -7.39
N ILE A 95 6.25 -12.36 -6.16
CA ILE A 95 5.43 -12.15 -4.97
C ILE A 95 5.12 -10.66 -4.78
N GLU A 96 6.12 -9.78 -4.91
CA GLU A 96 5.93 -8.32 -4.82
C GLU A 96 4.94 -7.81 -5.88
N ILE A 97 5.08 -8.25 -7.13
CA ILE A 97 4.18 -7.86 -8.22
C ILE A 97 2.74 -8.31 -7.91
N VAL A 98 2.54 -9.55 -7.46
CA VAL A 98 1.21 -10.06 -7.09
C VAL A 98 0.61 -9.26 -5.94
N LEU A 99 1.40 -8.87 -4.94
CA LEU A 99 0.95 -8.02 -3.83
C LEU A 99 0.58 -6.61 -4.28
N LEU A 100 1.29 -6.03 -5.25
CA LEU A 100 0.92 -4.75 -5.86
C LEU A 100 -0.43 -4.83 -6.59
N PHE A 101 -0.68 -5.92 -7.32
CA PHE A 101 -2.00 -6.12 -7.93
C PHE A 101 -3.09 -6.38 -6.89
N ALA A 102 -2.81 -7.16 -5.85
CA ALA A 102 -3.77 -7.43 -4.78
C ALA A 102 -4.17 -6.14 -4.05
N THR A 103 -3.22 -5.26 -3.74
CA THR A 103 -3.51 -3.95 -3.15
C THR A 103 -4.35 -3.07 -4.08
N LEU A 104 -4.07 -3.07 -5.39
CA LEU A 104 -4.89 -2.35 -6.38
C LEU A 104 -6.33 -2.87 -6.45
N ILE A 105 -6.51 -4.20 -6.40
CA ILE A 105 -7.84 -4.85 -6.36
C ILE A 105 -8.61 -4.44 -5.11
N VAL A 106 -7.95 -4.37 -3.94
CA VAL A 106 -8.59 -3.98 -2.68
C VAL A 106 -8.97 -2.50 -2.65
N ILE A 107 -8.14 -1.63 -3.23
CA ILE A 107 -8.40 -0.17 -3.28
C ILE A 107 -9.65 0.15 -4.13
N GLY A 108 -9.89 -0.57 -5.23
CA GLY A 108 -11.00 -0.29 -6.16
C GLY A 108 -12.39 -0.23 -5.50
N PRO A 109 -12.83 -1.27 -4.76
CA PRO A 109 -14.07 -1.26 -4.00
C PRO A 109 -14.09 -0.23 -2.88
N LEU A 110 -12.96 0.00 -2.19
CA LEU A 110 -12.84 0.97 -1.10
C LEU A 110 -13.16 2.39 -1.57
N VAL A 111 -12.59 2.79 -2.71
CA VAL A 111 -12.84 4.10 -3.34
C VAL A 111 -14.31 4.22 -3.77
N ARG A 112 -14.92 3.13 -4.25
CA ARG A 112 -16.33 3.13 -4.64
C ARG A 112 -17.27 3.30 -3.44
N TYR A 113 -16.95 2.67 -2.32
CA TYR A 113 -17.74 2.77 -1.09
C TYR A 113 -17.67 4.18 -0.49
N ALA A 114 -16.46 4.74 -0.36
CA ALA A 114 -16.26 6.11 0.15
C ALA A 114 -17.07 7.16 -0.63
N ARG A 115 -17.09 7.07 -1.97
CA ARG A 115 -17.84 8.01 -2.82
C ARG A 115 -19.37 7.88 -2.70
N ASN A 116 -19.87 6.73 -2.25
CA ASN A 116 -21.31 6.55 -2.04
C ASN A 116 -21.77 7.19 -0.73
N GLU A 117 -20.95 7.21 0.31
CA GLU A 117 -21.29 7.81 1.61
C GLU A 117 -21.47 9.33 1.50
N GLU A 118 -20.58 10.02 0.76
CA GLU A 118 -20.71 11.45 0.45
C GLU A 118 -22.00 11.81 -0.31
N ARG A 119 -22.48 10.91 -1.19
CA ARG A 119 -23.69 11.15 -1.99
C ARG A 119 -24.99 11.02 -1.21
N HIS A 120 -24.97 10.37 -0.05
CA HIS A 120 -26.15 10.23 0.82
C HIS A 120 -26.26 11.35 1.88
N GLY A 121 -25.27 12.24 1.97
CA GLY A 121 -25.41 13.54 2.63
C GLY A 121 -26.26 14.48 1.77
N GLY A 122 -27.58 14.24 1.76
CA GLY A 122 -28.54 15.02 0.99
C GLY A 122 -28.35 16.51 1.17
N PHE A 123 -28.24 17.23 0.05
CA PHE A 123 -28.23 18.68 -0.03
C PHE A 123 -29.39 19.22 0.83
N GLY A 124 -29.08 19.99 1.86
CA GLY A 124 -30.02 20.56 2.84
C GLY A 124 -30.97 21.62 2.28
N LEU A 125 -31.58 21.37 1.12
CA LEU A 125 -32.70 22.17 0.59
C LEU A 125 -33.99 21.98 1.40
N ALA A 126 -34.04 20.99 2.29
CA ALA A 126 -35.18 20.70 3.15
C ALA A 126 -35.18 21.46 4.49
N GLU A 127 -34.10 22.18 4.81
CA GLU A 127 -34.00 23.03 6.03
C GLU A 127 -34.20 24.53 5.73
N MET A 128 -34.60 24.89 4.50
CA MET A 128 -34.96 26.28 4.19
C MET A 128 -36.34 26.59 4.81
N PRO A 129 -36.43 27.49 5.81
CA PRO A 129 -37.73 27.96 6.26
C PRO A 129 -38.40 28.73 5.12
N VAL A 130 -39.64 28.35 4.80
CA VAL A 130 -40.56 29.13 3.94
C VAL A 130 -41.19 30.26 4.73
#